data_AF-A0A179FEU5-F1
#
_entry.id   AF-A0A179FEU5-F1
#
_cell.length_a   1.000
_cell.length_b   1.000
_cell.length_c   1.000
_cell.angle_alpha   90.00
_cell.angle_beta   90.00
_cell.angle_gamma   90.00
#
_symmetry.space_group_name_H-M   'P 1'
#
loop_
_entity.id
_entity.type
_entity.pdbx_description
1 polymer ?
#
loop_
_entity_poly.entity_id
_entity_poly.type
_entity_poly.pdbx_seq_one_letter_code
_entity_poly.pdbx_strand_id
1 'polypeptide(L)'
;MATPTTGATLLCSGQGDMGTLVGILSALQPIWATLSSPELCQILQQQLHHGVDEVNLGCDTRAALEQFLDLAQKLAMGYHHDTLPPWPPRGHDNDTFTRAQREERTLNQRTAPSPDLAMTYALIACHTRVLDVIDAIVRFATACADMAPFLSPGYDPKFQVPEIRIGVFLAPRAAAASIFLSALVELQVDLVSKAQDVSKRFQEICRAEQTTSKQLEVSMLQYELLVDRALSCLEDTKRLKSHVLHIGLNSA
;
A
#
# COMPACT_ATOMS: atom_id res chain seq x y z
N MET A 1 7.75 53.87 -9.48
CA MET A 1 8.90 53.07 -9.93
C MET A 1 8.96 51.86 -9.01
N ALA A 2 8.34 50.74 -9.40
CA ALA A 2 8.93 49.68 -10.22
C ALA A 2 10.07 48.95 -9.47
N THR A 3 9.74 47.70 -9.09
CA THR A 3 10.51 46.55 -8.55
C THR A 3 11.80 46.24 -9.35
N PRO A 4 12.74 45.33 -8.95
CA PRO A 4 12.40 44.00 -8.42
C PRO A 4 13.39 43.14 -7.55
N THR A 5 12.79 42.05 -7.03
CA THR A 5 13.28 40.65 -6.91
C THR A 5 14.47 40.27 -6.01
N THR A 6 14.20 39.40 -5.02
CA THR A 6 14.56 37.96 -5.00
C THR A 6 13.74 37.33 -3.86
N GLY A 7 12.90 36.30 -3.99
CA GLY A 7 12.97 35.13 -4.86
C GLY A 7 13.34 33.90 -4.01
N ALA A 8 12.48 33.47 -3.09
CA ALA A 8 12.64 32.22 -2.35
C ALA A 8 11.37 31.37 -2.57
N THR A 9 11.29 30.78 -3.76
CA THR A 9 10.34 29.71 -4.05
C THR A 9 10.93 28.41 -3.50
N LEU A 10 10.48 28.02 -2.30
CA LEU A 10 10.61 26.64 -1.83
C LEU A 10 9.62 25.79 -2.63
N LEU A 11 10.11 25.19 -3.72
CA LEU A 11 9.39 24.17 -4.46
C LEU A 11 9.45 22.86 -3.67
N CYS A 12 8.33 22.48 -3.08
CA CYS A 12 8.06 21.11 -2.65
C CYS A 12 7.98 20.20 -3.89
N SER A 13 9.10 19.60 -4.29
CA SER A 13 9.14 18.53 -5.30
C SER A 13 8.95 17.17 -4.62
N GLY A 14 7.73 16.90 -4.17
CA GLY A 14 7.27 15.56 -3.82
C GLY A 14 6.31 15.08 -4.91
N GLN A 15 6.82 14.88 -6.13
CA GLN A 15 6.03 14.43 -7.28
C GLN A 15 6.16 12.92 -7.38
N GLY A 16 5.04 12.18 -7.31
CA GLY A 16 5.00 10.75 -7.59
C GLY A 16 5.39 10.47 -9.05
N ASP A 17 6.70 10.31 -9.27
CA ASP A 17 7.30 9.96 -10.54
C ASP A 17 7.61 8.45 -10.59
N MET A 18 7.86 7.95 -11.80
CA MET A 18 8.18 6.54 -12.05
C MET A 18 9.39 6.09 -11.22
N GLY A 19 10.37 6.98 -11.00
CA GLY A 19 11.55 6.72 -10.18
C GLY A 19 11.20 6.39 -8.73
N THR A 20 10.24 7.12 -8.15
CA THR A 20 9.74 6.89 -6.79
C THR A 20 9.10 5.51 -6.66
N LEU A 21 8.25 5.12 -7.61
CA LEU A 21 7.59 3.80 -7.60
C LEU A 21 8.60 2.65 -7.76
N VAL A 22 9.58 2.77 -8.66
CA VAL A 22 10.66 1.79 -8.79
C VAL A 22 11.47 1.70 -7.49
N GLY A 23 11.74 2.85 -6.85
CA GLY A 23 12.41 2.90 -5.55
C GLY A 23 11.64 2.15 -4.46
N ILE A 24 10.31 2.35 -4.40
CA ILE A 24 9.43 1.64 -3.47
C ILE A 24 9.48 0.12 -3.72
N LEU A 25 9.30 -0.32 -4.96
CA LEU A 25 9.36 -1.75 -5.32
C LEU A 25 10.68 -2.39 -4.92
N SER A 26 11.79 -1.71 -5.23
CA SER A 26 13.14 -2.19 -4.94
C SER A 26 13.39 -2.29 -3.43
N ALA A 27 12.88 -1.34 -2.65
CA ALA A 27 13.01 -1.33 -1.20
C ALA A 27 12.10 -2.35 -0.50
N LEU A 28 10.93 -2.67 -1.07
CA LEU A 28 10.04 -3.71 -0.55
C LEU A 28 10.54 -5.13 -0.83
N GLN A 29 11.32 -5.34 -1.88
CA GLN A 29 11.85 -6.66 -2.25
C GLN A 29 12.61 -7.36 -1.11
N PRO A 30 13.63 -6.76 -0.46
CA PRO A 30 14.34 -7.42 0.64
C PRO A 30 13.43 -7.68 1.84
N ILE A 31 12.54 -6.75 2.19
CA ILE A 31 11.59 -6.90 3.31
C ILE A 31 10.69 -8.10 3.06
N TRP A 32 10.09 -8.19 1.85
CA TRP A 32 9.26 -9.31 1.45
C TRP A 32 10.03 -10.64 1.44
N ALA A 33 11.26 -10.65 0.91
CA ALA A 33 12.08 -11.84 0.84
C ALA A 33 12.43 -12.38 2.22
N THR A 34 12.77 -11.50 3.16
CA THR A 34 12.97 -11.86 4.56
C THR A 34 11.69 -12.42 5.16
N LEU A 35 10.57 -11.68 5.10
CA LEU A 35 9.33 -12.11 5.73
C LEU A 35 8.65 -13.30 5.04
N SER A 36 9.02 -13.65 3.81
CA SER A 36 8.46 -14.79 3.09
C SER A 36 9.42 -15.98 3.04
N SER A 37 10.56 -15.91 3.71
CA SER A 37 11.53 -16.99 3.76
C SER A 37 10.91 -18.25 4.39
N PRO A 38 10.99 -19.42 3.72
CA PRO A 38 10.52 -20.68 4.29
C PRO A 38 11.29 -21.06 5.54
N GLU A 39 12.56 -20.66 5.65
CA GLU A 39 13.39 -20.84 6.83
C GLU A 39 12.78 -20.09 8.03
N LEU A 40 12.28 -18.87 7.83
CA LEU A 40 11.64 -18.10 8.88
C LEU A 40 10.32 -18.73 9.36
N CYS A 41 9.51 -19.27 8.44
CA CYS A 41 8.34 -20.07 8.82
C CYS A 41 8.71 -21.34 9.61
N GLN A 42 9.77 -22.02 9.20
CA GLN A 42 10.26 -23.23 9.87
C GLN A 42 10.85 -22.91 11.24
N ILE A 43 11.62 -21.82 11.37
CA ILE A 43 12.18 -21.33 12.63
C ILE A 43 11.05 -20.98 13.60
N LEU A 44 10.02 -20.25 13.16
CA LEU A 44 8.85 -19.98 14.00
C LEU A 44 8.23 -21.29 14.50
N GLN A 45 7.94 -22.23 13.60
CA GLN A 45 7.29 -23.49 13.98
C GLN A 45 8.17 -24.33 14.93
N GLN A 46 9.48 -24.40 14.71
CA GLN A 46 10.38 -25.24 15.50
C GLN A 46 10.82 -24.58 16.82
N GLN A 47 11.11 -23.28 16.81
CA GLN A 47 11.68 -22.58 17.96
C GLN A 47 10.63 -22.00 18.91
N LEU A 48 9.44 -21.62 18.43
CA LEU A 48 8.35 -21.26 19.35
C LEU A 48 7.95 -22.44 20.25
N HIS A 49 8.20 -23.69 19.84
CA HIS A 49 8.02 -24.87 20.68
C HIS A 49 9.13 -25.08 21.72
N HIS A 50 10.34 -24.55 21.50
CA HIS A 50 11.50 -24.72 22.39
C HIS A 50 11.72 -23.52 23.33
N GLY A 51 11.13 -22.36 23.01
CA GLY A 51 11.14 -21.16 23.85
C GLY A 51 11.25 -19.89 23.00
N VAL A 52 10.41 -18.89 23.30
CA VAL A 52 10.34 -17.62 22.54
C VAL A 52 11.65 -16.83 22.61
N ASP A 53 12.43 -17.01 23.68
CA ASP A 53 13.71 -16.33 23.92
C ASP A 53 14.81 -16.71 22.93
N GLU A 54 14.72 -17.87 22.28
CA GLU A 54 15.73 -18.34 21.33
C GLU A 54 15.44 -17.91 19.89
N VAL A 55 14.26 -17.36 19.63
CA VAL A 55 13.82 -16.94 18.28
C VAL A 55 14.67 -15.75 17.82
N ASN A 56 15.74 -16.05 17.10
CA ASN A 56 16.55 -15.07 16.40
C ASN A 56 16.13 -15.03 14.93
N LEU A 57 15.41 -13.98 14.54
CA LEU A 57 14.93 -13.80 13.16
C LEU A 57 16.07 -13.44 12.19
N GLY A 58 17.29 -13.18 12.69
CA GLY A 58 18.47 -12.86 11.87
C GLY A 58 18.38 -11.52 11.13
N CYS A 59 17.32 -10.75 11.37
CA CYS A 59 17.05 -9.45 10.76
C CYS A 59 16.57 -8.44 11.80
N ASP A 60 16.84 -7.15 11.57
CA ASP A 60 16.26 -6.07 12.36
C ASP A 60 14.79 -5.87 11.95
N THR A 61 13.90 -6.65 12.57
CA THR A 61 12.46 -6.61 12.31
C THR A 61 11.86 -5.23 12.58
N ARG A 62 12.40 -4.49 13.55
CA ARG A 62 11.93 -3.13 13.84
C ARG A 62 12.18 -2.22 12.64
N ALA A 63 13.44 -2.12 12.22
CA ALA A 63 13.83 -1.26 11.11
C ALA A 63 13.07 -1.64 9.84
N ALA A 64 12.87 -2.95 9.61
CA ALA A 64 12.09 -3.44 8.46
C ALA A 64 10.61 -3.01 8.53
N LEU A 65 9.96 -3.09 9.69
CA LEU A 65 8.56 -2.68 9.86
C LEU A 65 8.38 -1.16 9.78
N GLU A 66 9.29 -0.38 10.36
CA GLU A 66 9.28 1.09 10.26
C GLU A 66 9.51 1.52 8.79
N GLN A 67 10.49 0.92 8.12
CA GLN A 67 10.75 1.17 6.70
C GLN A 67 9.55 0.77 5.83
N PHE A 68 8.91 -0.36 6.14
CA PHE A 68 7.71 -0.80 5.41
C PHE A 68 6.56 0.20 5.53
N LEU A 69 6.27 0.70 6.74
CA LEU A 69 5.22 1.71 6.94
C LEU A 69 5.51 3.00 6.17
N ASP A 70 6.76 3.47 6.20
CA ASP A 70 7.20 4.64 5.43
C ASP A 70 7.03 4.44 3.91
N LEU A 71 7.40 3.26 3.39
CA LEU A 71 7.24 2.92 1.97
C LEU A 71 5.78 2.84 1.55
N ALA A 72 4.93 2.21 2.36
CA ALA A 72 3.50 2.10 2.08
C ALA A 72 2.79 3.46 2.19
N GLN A 73 3.21 4.33 3.11
CA GLN A 73 2.73 5.71 3.19
C GLN A 73 3.18 6.54 1.97
N LYS A 74 4.43 6.40 1.53
CA LYS A 74 4.93 7.01 0.29
C LYS A 74 4.14 6.54 -0.93
N LEU A 75 3.78 5.26 -0.99
CA LEU A 75 2.90 4.74 -2.04
C LEU A 75 1.51 5.40 -2.00
N ALA A 76 0.90 5.50 -0.81
CA ALA A 76 -0.40 6.16 -0.64
C ALA A 76 -0.37 7.63 -1.10
N MET A 77 0.73 8.35 -0.83
CA MET A 77 0.96 9.69 -1.35
C MET A 77 1.20 9.71 -2.88
N GLY A 78 1.80 8.65 -3.42
CA GLY A 78 2.06 8.49 -4.86
C GLY A 78 0.82 8.22 -5.70
N TYR A 79 -0.32 7.86 -5.08
CA TYR A 79 -1.64 7.87 -5.72
C TYR A 79 -2.08 9.32 -6.01
N HIS A 80 -1.46 9.95 -7.00
CA HIS A 80 -1.86 11.28 -7.46
C HIS A 80 -3.08 11.23 -8.37
N HIS A 81 -3.84 12.33 -8.38
CA HIS A 81 -4.93 12.53 -9.34
C HIS A 81 -4.46 12.43 -10.80
N ASP A 82 -3.18 12.71 -11.07
CA ASP A 82 -2.56 12.72 -12.40
C ASP A 82 -1.94 11.38 -12.83
N THR A 83 -1.97 10.34 -11.97
CA THR A 83 -1.57 8.97 -12.36
C THR A 83 -2.44 8.40 -13.49
N LEU A 84 -3.64 8.99 -13.62
CA LEU A 84 -4.43 8.92 -14.82
C LEU A 84 -4.40 10.30 -15.49
N PRO A 85 -4.23 10.36 -16.81
CA PRO A 85 -4.20 11.62 -17.53
C PRO A 85 -5.53 12.34 -17.31
N PRO A 86 -5.51 13.68 -17.24
CA PRO A 86 -6.75 14.46 -17.31
C PRO A 86 -7.44 14.15 -18.64
N TRP A 87 -8.47 13.31 -18.57
CA TRP A 87 -9.36 13.02 -19.69
C TRP A 87 -10.09 14.33 -20.08
N PRO A 88 -10.26 14.68 -21.37
CA PRO A 88 -10.64 16.05 -21.75
C PRO A 88 -12.03 16.46 -21.22
N PRO A 89 -12.28 17.78 -21.15
CA PRO A 89 -13.19 18.44 -20.21
C PRO A 89 -14.67 18.33 -20.60
N ARG A 90 -15.53 18.74 -19.67
CA ARG A 90 -16.96 19.07 -19.89
C ARG A 90 -17.16 19.77 -21.24
N GLY A 91 -17.50 19.00 -22.26
CA GLY A 91 -18.15 19.49 -23.46
C GLY A 91 -19.64 19.50 -23.17
N HIS A 92 -20.13 20.61 -22.60
CA HIS A 92 -21.54 20.90 -22.72
C HIS A 92 -21.88 21.06 -24.20
N ASP A 93 -23.06 20.58 -24.56
CA ASP A 93 -23.87 20.97 -25.73
C ASP A 93 -23.75 20.11 -27.00
N ASN A 94 -24.75 19.23 -27.16
CA ASN A 94 -25.77 19.20 -28.22
C ASN A 94 -25.46 19.58 -29.69
N ASP A 95 -24.21 19.67 -30.13
CA ASP A 95 -23.95 20.12 -31.50
C ASP A 95 -23.74 18.97 -32.49
N THR A 96 -24.48 19.08 -33.59
CA THR A 96 -24.47 18.15 -34.73
C THR A 96 -23.20 18.39 -35.55
N PHE A 97 -22.17 17.57 -35.33
CA PHE A 97 -20.85 17.76 -35.94
C PHE A 97 -20.80 17.39 -37.44
N THR A 98 -20.11 18.20 -38.24
CA THR A 98 -19.81 17.94 -39.66
C THR A 98 -18.64 16.96 -39.83
N ARG A 99 -18.53 16.30 -41.01
CA ARG A 99 -17.52 15.27 -41.30
C ARG A 99 -16.07 15.75 -41.12
N ALA A 100 -15.76 16.99 -41.47
CA ALA A 100 -14.43 17.58 -41.30
C ALA A 100 -14.03 17.74 -39.83
N GLN A 101 -14.98 18.12 -38.96
CA GLN A 101 -14.76 18.19 -37.52
C GLN A 101 -14.65 16.80 -36.86
N ARG A 102 -15.22 15.75 -37.48
CA ARG A 102 -14.97 14.35 -37.09
C ARG A 102 -13.54 13.93 -37.38
N GLU A 103 -13.01 14.27 -38.54
CA GLU A 103 -11.62 13.97 -38.93
C GLU A 103 -10.61 14.73 -38.04
N GLU A 104 -10.90 15.99 -37.73
CA GLU A 104 -10.11 16.81 -36.81
C GLU A 104 -10.20 16.29 -35.35
N ARG A 105 -11.37 15.82 -34.91
CA ARG A 105 -11.52 15.10 -33.62
C ARG A 105 -10.79 13.77 -33.61
N THR A 106 -10.74 12.99 -34.70
CA THR A 106 -9.96 11.74 -34.73
C THR A 106 -8.45 11.99 -34.69
N LEU A 107 -7.98 13.10 -35.28
CA LEU A 107 -6.58 13.52 -35.20
C LEU A 107 -6.25 14.04 -33.78
N ASN A 108 -7.17 14.79 -33.17
CA ASN A 108 -7.06 15.28 -31.80
C ASN A 108 -7.28 14.19 -30.74
N GLN A 109 -8.03 13.12 -31.03
CA GLN A 109 -8.16 11.93 -30.19
C GLN A 109 -6.90 11.08 -30.21
N ARG A 110 -6.16 11.04 -31.33
CA ARG A 110 -4.81 10.46 -31.37
C ARG A 110 -3.80 11.24 -30.52
N THR A 111 -4.13 12.47 -30.13
CA THR A 111 -3.33 13.32 -29.25
C THR A 111 -3.93 13.49 -27.86
N ALA A 112 -5.07 12.85 -27.56
CA ALA A 112 -5.57 12.75 -26.20
C ALA A 112 -4.54 11.95 -25.39
N PRO A 113 -4.10 12.43 -24.21
CA PRO A 113 -3.12 11.73 -23.42
C PRO A 113 -3.70 10.37 -23.03
N SER A 114 -3.19 9.30 -23.64
CA SER A 114 -3.45 7.94 -23.19
C SER A 114 -2.93 7.80 -21.76
N PRO A 115 -3.56 6.97 -20.90
CA PRO A 115 -3.00 6.70 -19.59
C PRO A 115 -1.55 6.28 -19.71
N ASP A 116 -0.70 6.83 -18.84
CA ASP A 116 0.66 6.33 -18.71
C ASP A 116 0.55 4.91 -18.13
N LEU A 117 0.43 3.95 -19.05
CA LEU A 117 0.26 2.54 -18.74
C LEU A 117 1.45 2.01 -17.93
N ALA A 118 2.65 2.56 -18.14
CA ALA A 118 3.82 2.18 -17.37
C ALA A 118 3.67 2.62 -15.91
N MET A 119 3.23 3.86 -15.66
CA MET A 119 2.91 4.34 -14.32
C MET A 119 1.80 3.52 -13.66
N THR A 120 0.76 3.19 -14.43
CA THR A 120 -0.39 2.39 -13.98
C THR A 120 0.08 1.00 -13.50
N TYR A 121 0.86 0.30 -14.31
CA TYR A 121 1.39 -1.02 -13.96
C TYR A 121 2.38 -0.96 -12.81
N ALA A 122 3.18 0.09 -12.71
CA ALA A 122 4.08 0.30 -11.60
C ALA A 122 3.33 0.50 -10.27
N LEU A 123 2.23 1.27 -10.27
CA LEU A 123 1.38 1.45 -9.09
C LEU A 123 0.74 0.12 -8.67
N ILE A 124 0.18 -0.64 -9.62
CA ILE A 124 -0.38 -1.96 -9.34
C ILE A 124 0.68 -2.87 -8.74
N ALA A 125 1.89 -2.91 -9.33
CA ALA A 125 2.99 -3.71 -8.82
C ALA A 125 3.41 -3.29 -7.40
N CYS A 126 3.55 -1.98 -7.15
CA CYS A 126 3.89 -1.45 -5.82
C CYS A 126 2.85 -1.87 -4.78
N HIS A 127 1.57 -1.64 -5.08
CA HIS A 127 0.48 -1.95 -4.16
C HIS A 127 0.38 -3.46 -3.93
N THR A 128 0.44 -4.26 -4.99
CA THR A 128 0.48 -5.73 -4.88
C THR A 128 1.63 -6.18 -3.97
N ARG A 129 2.82 -5.58 -4.10
CA ARG A 129 3.95 -5.92 -3.25
C ARG A 129 3.76 -5.49 -1.79
N VAL A 130 3.14 -4.33 -1.55
CA VAL A 130 2.73 -3.94 -0.19
C VAL A 130 1.80 -4.99 0.40
N LEU A 131 0.79 -5.45 -0.35
CA LEU A 131 -0.11 -6.52 0.08
C LEU A 131 0.64 -7.83 0.38
N ASP A 132 1.61 -8.23 -0.47
CA ASP A 132 2.42 -9.43 -0.21
C ASP A 132 3.19 -9.34 1.12
N VAL A 133 3.72 -8.16 1.45
CA VAL A 133 4.42 -7.93 2.73
C VAL A 133 3.45 -7.97 3.90
N ILE A 134 2.26 -7.39 3.75
CA ILE A 134 1.21 -7.44 4.79
C ILE A 134 0.76 -8.88 5.03
N ASP A 135 0.52 -9.66 3.98
CA ASP A 135 0.16 -11.07 4.08
C ASP A 135 1.24 -11.87 4.81
N ALA A 136 2.51 -11.54 4.61
CA ALA A 136 3.60 -12.11 5.39
C ALA A 136 3.49 -11.69 6.86
N ILE A 137 3.42 -10.40 7.17
CA ILE A 137 3.28 -9.90 8.55
C ILE A 137 2.10 -10.56 9.27
N VAL A 138 0.94 -10.66 8.61
CA VAL A 138 -0.28 -11.25 9.17
C VAL A 138 -0.06 -12.73 9.48
N ARG A 139 0.55 -13.50 8.59
CA ARG A 139 0.88 -14.92 8.83
C ARG A 139 1.82 -15.09 10.04
N PHE A 140 2.88 -14.29 10.11
CA PHE A 140 3.84 -14.34 11.22
C PHE A 140 3.17 -13.99 12.54
N ALA A 141 2.43 -12.88 12.58
CA ALA A 141 1.75 -12.42 13.77
C ALA A 141 0.64 -13.40 14.22
N THR A 142 -0.07 -14.04 13.30
CA THR A 142 -1.05 -15.09 13.62
C THR A 142 -0.37 -16.29 14.26
N ALA A 143 0.73 -16.78 13.69
CA ALA A 143 1.48 -17.90 14.28
C ALA A 143 1.99 -17.56 15.70
N CYS A 144 2.46 -16.33 15.92
CA CYS A 144 2.86 -15.87 17.26
C CYS A 144 1.67 -15.79 18.22
N ALA A 145 0.53 -15.27 17.77
CA ALA A 145 -0.70 -15.16 18.57
C ALA A 145 -1.23 -16.55 18.99
N ASP A 146 -1.24 -17.50 18.07
CA ASP A 146 -1.68 -18.88 18.32
C ASP A 146 -0.77 -19.62 19.33
N MET A 147 0.49 -19.20 19.45
CA MET A 147 1.43 -19.77 20.41
C MET A 147 1.34 -19.17 21.82
N ALA A 148 0.74 -17.98 21.96
CA ALA A 148 0.65 -17.28 23.25
C ALA A 148 0.01 -18.11 24.39
N PRO A 149 -1.05 -18.91 24.16
CA PRO A 149 -1.65 -19.76 25.20
C PRO A 149 -0.74 -20.87 25.75
N PHE A 150 0.32 -21.23 25.02
CA PHE A 150 1.26 -22.28 25.45
C PHE A 150 2.43 -21.74 26.28
N LEU A 151 2.52 -20.42 26.44
CA LEU A 151 3.52 -19.79 27.30
C LEU A 151 3.14 -19.95 28.77
N SER A 152 4.14 -20.12 29.63
CA SER A 152 3.89 -20.21 31.07
C SER A 152 3.25 -18.92 31.59
N PRO A 153 2.24 -18.99 32.48
CA PRO A 153 1.63 -17.79 33.05
C PRO A 153 2.68 -16.87 33.69
N GLY A 154 2.68 -15.59 33.31
CA GLY A 154 3.66 -14.61 33.80
C GLY A 154 5.05 -14.68 33.15
N TYR A 155 5.22 -15.49 32.09
CA TYR A 155 6.42 -15.49 31.27
C TYR A 155 6.54 -14.17 30.51
N ASP A 156 7.55 -13.38 30.87
CA ASP A 156 7.95 -12.17 30.16
C ASP A 156 9.12 -12.52 29.21
N PRO A 157 8.90 -12.57 27.89
CA PRO A 157 9.94 -12.94 26.96
C PRO A 157 11.03 -11.87 26.90
N LYS A 158 12.29 -12.29 26.85
CA LYS A 158 13.49 -11.46 26.97
C LYS A 158 13.85 -10.72 25.68
N PHE A 159 13.01 -10.79 24.64
CA PHE A 159 13.25 -10.01 23.43
C PHE A 159 12.90 -8.54 23.66
N GLN A 160 13.69 -7.64 23.07
CA GLN A 160 13.40 -6.22 23.14
C GLN A 160 12.18 -5.91 22.27
N VAL A 161 11.05 -5.59 22.90
CA VAL A 161 9.90 -5.04 22.18
C VAL A 161 10.30 -3.68 21.60
N PRO A 162 10.22 -3.51 20.26
CA PRO A 162 10.52 -2.23 19.63
C PRO A 162 9.71 -1.09 20.23
N GLU A 163 10.40 -0.04 20.64
CA GLU A 163 9.78 1.20 21.09
C GLU A 163 9.13 1.92 19.90
N ILE A 164 7.81 1.74 19.72
CA ILE A 164 7.09 2.43 18.64
C ILE A 164 6.90 3.90 19.04
N ARG A 165 7.42 4.81 18.22
CA ARG A 165 7.26 6.25 18.38
C ARG A 165 6.29 6.79 17.34
N ILE A 166 5.29 7.53 17.80
CA ILE A 166 4.41 8.33 16.94
C ILE A 166 4.62 9.79 17.32
N GLY A 167 5.45 10.49 16.54
CA GLY A 167 5.93 11.83 16.89
C GLY A 167 6.75 11.82 18.19
N VAL A 168 6.25 12.51 19.23
CA VAL A 168 6.86 12.56 20.57
C VAL A 168 6.34 11.49 21.53
N PHE A 169 5.30 10.74 21.14
CA PHE A 169 4.69 9.73 21.99
C PHE A 169 5.44 8.39 21.86
N LEU A 170 5.84 7.84 23.00
CA LEU A 170 6.39 6.49 23.10
C LEU A 170 5.28 5.53 23.56
N ALA A 171 4.94 4.56 22.71
CA ALA A 171 3.97 3.53 23.04
C ALA A 171 4.45 2.67 24.22
N PRO A 172 3.57 2.38 25.21
CA PRO A 172 3.84 1.33 26.18
C PRO A 172 4.14 0.02 25.45
N ARG A 173 5.13 -0.76 25.93
CA ARG A 173 5.54 -2.03 25.28
C ARG A 173 4.36 -2.99 25.05
N ALA A 174 3.45 -3.08 26.03
CA ALA A 174 2.24 -3.90 25.93
C ALA A 174 1.26 -3.43 24.84
N ALA A 175 1.33 -2.16 24.42
CA ALA A 175 0.46 -1.57 23.41
C ALA A 175 1.11 -1.47 22.02
N ALA A 176 2.42 -1.75 21.90
CA ALA A 176 3.17 -1.57 20.66
C ALA A 176 2.57 -2.36 19.49
N ALA A 177 2.29 -3.66 19.68
CA ALA A 177 1.67 -4.48 18.63
C ALA A 177 0.29 -3.94 18.20
N SER A 178 -0.53 -3.49 19.15
CA SER A 178 -1.86 -2.92 18.88
C SER A 178 -1.78 -1.60 18.12
N ILE A 179 -0.83 -0.74 18.47
CA ILE A 179 -0.59 0.54 17.80
C ILE A 179 -0.08 0.30 16.37
N PHE A 180 0.87 -0.61 16.18
CA PHE A 180 1.35 -0.99 14.86
C PHE A 180 0.22 -1.52 13.97
N LEU A 181 -0.56 -2.48 14.47
CA LEU A 181 -1.71 -3.03 13.74
C LEU A 181 -2.77 -1.97 13.45
N SER A 182 -2.93 -0.97 14.31
CA SER A 182 -3.84 0.15 14.06
C SER A 182 -3.35 1.04 12.91
N ALA A 183 -2.07 1.44 12.94
CA ALA A 183 -1.46 2.21 11.86
C ALA A 183 -1.51 1.44 10.52
N LEU A 184 -1.27 0.14 10.56
CA LEU A 184 -1.34 -0.72 9.39
C LEU A 184 -2.75 -0.83 8.80
N VAL A 185 -3.77 -0.94 9.65
CA VAL A 185 -5.18 -0.94 9.22
C VAL A 185 -5.58 0.41 8.61
N GLU A 186 -5.20 1.53 9.24
CA GLU A 186 -5.48 2.87 8.71
C GLU A 186 -4.84 3.08 7.35
N LEU A 187 -3.59 2.67 7.18
CA LEU A 187 -2.87 2.76 5.92
C LEU A 187 -3.50 1.91 4.82
N GLN A 188 -3.95 0.68 5.15
CA GLN A 188 -4.67 -0.17 4.21
C GLN A 188 -6.02 0.43 3.81
N VAL A 189 -6.76 1.05 4.73
CA VAL A 189 -8.02 1.75 4.42
C VAL A 189 -7.78 2.86 3.40
N ASP A 190 -6.73 3.67 3.58
CA ASP A 190 -6.38 4.72 2.63
C ASP A 190 -6.00 4.12 1.25
N LEU A 191 -5.09 3.14 1.23
CA LEU A 191 -4.66 2.48 -0.01
C LEU A 191 -5.82 1.81 -0.78
N VAL A 192 -6.74 1.14 -0.07
CA VAL A 192 -7.97 0.58 -0.65
C VAL A 192 -8.83 1.69 -1.27
N SER A 193 -9.05 2.80 -0.55
CA SER A 193 -9.81 3.93 -1.07
C SER A 193 -9.18 4.48 -2.35
N LYS A 194 -7.86 4.65 -2.38
CA LYS A 194 -7.14 5.12 -3.57
C LYS A 194 -7.26 4.16 -4.75
N ALA A 195 -7.11 2.85 -4.52
CA ALA A 195 -7.27 1.85 -5.57
C ALA A 195 -8.71 1.82 -6.12
N GLN A 196 -9.72 1.97 -5.26
CA GLN A 196 -11.12 2.08 -5.67
C GLN A 196 -11.38 3.33 -6.50
N ASP A 197 -10.80 4.48 -6.13
CA ASP A 197 -10.95 5.72 -6.90
C ASP A 197 -10.35 5.59 -8.30
N VAL A 198 -9.19 4.94 -8.43
CA VAL A 198 -8.56 4.68 -9.74
C VAL A 198 -9.40 3.70 -10.56
N SER A 199 -9.90 2.61 -9.95
CA SER A 199 -10.78 1.64 -10.60
C SER A 199 -12.06 2.30 -11.16
N LYS A 200 -12.72 3.15 -10.36
CA LYS A 200 -13.91 3.91 -10.80
C LYS A 200 -13.63 4.79 -12.02
N ARG A 201 -12.47 5.47 -12.05
CA ARG A 201 -12.07 6.29 -13.20
C ARG A 201 -11.85 5.46 -14.45
N PHE A 202 -11.22 4.28 -14.34
CA PHE A 202 -11.12 3.35 -15.47
C PHE A 202 -12.50 2.95 -16.00
N GLN A 203 -13.44 2.63 -15.11
CA GLN A 203 -14.81 2.30 -15.51
C GLN A 203 -15.52 3.48 -16.21
N GLU A 204 -15.31 4.71 -15.74
CA GLU A 204 -15.84 5.93 -16.39
C GLU A 204 -15.27 6.14 -17.80
N ILE A 205 -13.95 5.95 -17.98
CA ILE A 205 -13.30 6.06 -19.29
C ILE A 205 -13.83 4.98 -20.23
N CYS A 206 -13.89 3.73 -19.78
CA CYS A 206 -14.40 2.62 -20.59
C CYS A 206 -15.86 2.84 -21.03
N ARG A 207 -16.71 3.42 -20.18
CA ARG A 207 -18.11 3.75 -20.53
C ARG A 207 -18.22 4.91 -21.52
N ALA A 208 -17.31 5.87 -21.47
CA ALA A 208 -17.31 7.03 -22.36
C ALA A 208 -16.81 6.68 -23.78
N GLU A 209 -15.92 5.70 -23.91
CA GLU A 209 -15.40 5.23 -25.20
C GLU A 209 -16.28 4.14 -25.80
N GLN A 210 -16.89 4.38 -26.98
CA GLN A 210 -17.60 3.33 -27.74
C GLN A 210 -16.68 2.22 -28.27
N THR A 211 -15.36 2.44 -28.25
CA THR A 211 -14.32 1.48 -28.65
C THR A 211 -13.17 1.53 -27.64
N THR A 212 -13.36 0.88 -26.50
CA THR A 212 -12.34 0.75 -25.47
C THR A 212 -11.14 -0.04 -26.01
N SER A 213 -9.92 0.48 -25.84
CA SER A 213 -8.71 -0.30 -26.13
C SER A 213 -8.63 -1.53 -25.22
N LYS A 214 -8.26 -2.70 -25.76
CA LYS A 214 -8.02 -3.93 -24.98
C LYS A 214 -7.04 -3.72 -23.82
N GLN A 215 -6.08 -2.82 -23.96
CA GLN A 215 -5.12 -2.49 -22.90
C GLN A 215 -5.77 -1.77 -21.72
N LEU A 216 -6.78 -0.93 -21.99
CA LEU A 216 -7.53 -0.22 -20.96
C LEU A 216 -8.43 -1.19 -20.19
N GLU A 217 -9.07 -2.12 -20.90
CA GLU A 217 -9.86 -3.21 -20.31
C GLU A 217 -9.02 -4.09 -19.39
N VAL A 218 -7.83 -4.49 -19.82
CA VAL A 218 -6.88 -5.25 -18.97
C VAL A 218 -6.49 -4.45 -17.73
N SER A 219 -6.20 -3.15 -17.88
CA SER A 219 -5.80 -2.31 -16.75
C SER A 219 -6.93 -2.12 -15.73
N MET A 220 -8.17 -1.98 -16.21
CA MET A 220 -9.37 -1.95 -15.36
C MET A 220 -9.51 -3.25 -14.56
N LEU A 221 -9.43 -4.41 -15.22
CA LEU A 221 -9.52 -5.71 -14.56
C LEU A 221 -8.41 -5.92 -13.53
N GLN A 222 -7.19 -5.47 -13.81
CA GLN A 222 -6.09 -5.53 -12.84
C GLN A 222 -6.36 -4.69 -11.59
N TYR A 223 -6.98 -3.51 -11.74
CA TYR A 223 -7.39 -2.70 -10.60
C TYR A 223 -8.55 -3.30 -9.82
N GLU A 224 -9.53 -3.91 -10.50
CA GLU A 224 -10.62 -4.64 -9.82
C GLU A 224 -10.05 -5.78 -8.98
N LEU A 225 -9.17 -6.61 -9.55
CA LEU A 225 -8.49 -7.67 -8.81
C LEU A 225 -7.64 -7.13 -7.64
N LEU A 226 -6.94 -6.01 -7.85
CA LEU A 226 -6.17 -5.36 -6.80
C LEU A 226 -7.06 -4.88 -5.64
N VAL A 227 -8.21 -4.27 -5.95
CA VAL A 227 -9.18 -3.82 -4.94
C VAL A 227 -9.74 -4.99 -4.16
N ASP A 228 -10.14 -6.07 -4.82
CA ASP A 228 -10.66 -7.27 -4.16
C ASP A 228 -9.61 -7.88 -3.22
N ARG A 229 -8.36 -7.99 -3.69
CA ARG A 229 -7.24 -8.48 -2.87
C ARG A 229 -6.97 -7.56 -1.67
N ALA A 230 -6.96 -6.24 -1.89
CA ALA A 230 -6.69 -5.27 -0.83
C ALA A 230 -7.80 -5.28 0.25
N LEU A 231 -9.07 -5.45 -0.15
CA LEU A 231 -10.19 -5.60 0.78
C LEU A 231 -10.07 -6.88 1.62
N SER A 232 -9.70 -8.01 0.99
CA SER A 232 -9.48 -9.27 1.70
C SER A 232 -8.34 -9.15 2.72
N CYS A 233 -7.19 -8.61 2.30
CA CYS A 233 -6.01 -8.40 3.14
C CYS A 233 -6.31 -7.48 4.34
N LEU A 234 -7.11 -6.43 4.11
CA LEU A 234 -7.58 -5.53 5.16
C LEU A 234 -8.43 -6.26 6.20
N GLU A 235 -9.34 -7.13 5.78
CA GLU A 235 -10.19 -7.90 6.67
C GLU A 235 -9.37 -8.88 7.52
N ASP A 236 -8.40 -9.56 6.92
CA ASP A 236 -7.50 -10.46 7.64
C ASP A 236 -6.66 -9.69 8.69
N THR A 237 -6.17 -8.49 8.33
CA THR A 237 -5.45 -7.63 9.27
C THR A 237 -6.34 -7.17 10.43
N LYS A 238 -7.60 -6.79 10.16
CA LYS A 238 -8.57 -6.41 11.21
C LYS A 238 -8.89 -7.57 12.14
N ARG A 239 -9.01 -8.78 11.59
CA ARG A 239 -9.23 -10.01 12.38
C ARG A 239 -8.04 -10.29 13.29
N LEU A 240 -6.82 -10.20 12.75
CA LEU A 240 -5.60 -10.34 13.55
C LEU A 240 -5.53 -9.29 14.68
N LYS A 241 -5.81 -8.02 14.38
CA LYS A 241 -5.86 -6.95 15.40
C LYS A 241 -6.83 -7.30 16.53
N SER A 242 -8.04 -7.75 16.20
CA SER A 242 -9.03 -8.19 17.18
C SER A 242 -8.53 -9.38 18.00
N HIS A 243 -7.87 -10.34 17.36
CA HIS A 243 -7.31 -11.52 18.03
C HIS A 243 -6.21 -11.16 19.03
N VAL A 244 -5.25 -10.32 18.61
CA VAL A 244 -4.15 -9.85 19.48
C VAL A 244 -4.67 -9.05 20.67
N LEU A 245 -5.68 -8.19 20.46
CA LEU A 245 -6.33 -7.46 21.54
C LEU A 245 -7.00 -8.40 22.55
N HIS A 246 -7.69 -9.44 22.07
CA HIS A 246 -8.34 -10.41 22.93
C HIS A 246 -7.32 -11.22 23.76
N ILE A 247 -6.22 -11.65 23.16
CA ILE A 247 -5.13 -12.32 23.89
C ILE A 247 -4.55 -11.40 24.95
N GLY A 248 -4.22 -10.16 24.59
CA GLY A 248 -3.61 -9.19 25.51
C GLY A 248 -4.48 -8.83 26.71
N LEU A 249 -5.82 -8.86 26.56
CA LEU A 249 -6.77 -8.63 27.65
C LEU A 249 -6.89 -9.84 28.59
N ASN A 250 -6.65 -11.06 28.11
CA ASN A 250 -6.77 -12.29 28.89
C ASN A 250 -5.44 -12.71 29.56
N SER A 251 -4.32 -12.08 29.20
CA SER A 251 -3.00 -12.31 29.79
C SER A 251 -2.64 -11.35 30.92
N ALA A 252 -3.49 -10.35 31.20
CA ALA A 252 -3.33 -9.34 32.26
C ALA A 252 -4.12 -9.72 33.52
#